data_AF-A0A7H0YAG5-F1
#
_entry.id   AF-A0A7H0YAG5-F1
#
_cell.length_a   1.000
_cell.length_b   1.000
_cell.length_c   1.000
_cell.angle_alpha   90.00
_cell.angle_beta   90.00
_cell.angle_gamma   90.00
#
_symmetry.space_group_name_H-M   'P 1'
#
loop_
_entity.id
_entity.type
_entity.pdbx_description
1 polymer ?
#
loop_
_entity_poly.entity_id
_entity_poly.type
_entity_poly.pdbx_seq_one_letter_code
_entity_poly.pdbx_strand_id
1 'polypeptide(L)'
;MCRRAILSLLLAFILLVTQVGCWSSKEVEELSIYTGLALDKGELTPLEKELEKKGSRYFKKNKITASLQIVPKKSSGSTEQQSGGGQGPNYVNIAATGDSLLEIFRQLSLRLDRPVIGHHLKVMVVATDLAKEQTMQQLMDFVLRDNDIRPSCLVFLSKDRAASTLVTKYEDEVPSIHILYMLRNHFRTSKVMKGVNLSELDGLMHSKKSYILQNITESDGELEFSGAGIIKGDTGHWIGSLGQQDVESIGWITGDVKGGAVKTYDKRNEAITYEIKSVKSKITTKVTEGNDISFHVKIESKGRLIENWDDKADPTETRNMKEAEKEFEKQVTRRIKSVMHKLQSEYKVDVAGFGDHLHIEKPQVWKKVKDDWDYKFSKIPVTFDIKLSITDLGSSAE
;
A
#
# COMPACT_ATOMS: atom_id res chain seq x y z
N MET A 1 6.73 70.34 22.74
CA MET A 1 5.66 69.40 22.33
C MET A 1 5.98 68.67 21.02
N CYS A 2 6.64 69.30 20.03
CA CYS A 2 6.96 68.67 18.74
C CYS A 2 7.87 67.42 18.79
N ARG A 3 8.87 67.34 19.68
CA ARG A 3 9.78 66.17 19.75
C ARG A 3 9.08 64.86 20.17
N ARG A 4 8.11 64.93 21.08
CA ARG A 4 7.32 63.76 21.49
C ARG A 4 6.37 63.31 20.37
N ALA A 5 5.77 64.27 19.67
CA ALA A 5 4.92 63.98 18.51
C ALA A 5 5.70 63.30 17.37
N ILE A 6 6.94 63.74 17.09
CA ILE A 6 7.80 63.12 16.07
C ILE A 6 8.19 61.69 16.47
N LEU A 7 8.55 61.46 17.74
CA LEU A 7 8.89 60.11 18.23
C LEU A 7 7.69 59.16 18.17
N SER A 8 6.50 59.64 18.50
CA SER A 8 5.25 58.87 18.40
C SER A 8 4.89 58.54 16.95
N LEU A 9 5.10 59.47 16.01
CA LEU A 9 4.91 59.25 14.57
C LEU A 9 5.91 58.23 14.01
N LEU A 10 7.16 58.29 14.45
CA LEU A 10 8.22 57.38 14.02
C LEU A 10 8.00 55.96 14.58
N LEU A 11 7.52 55.84 15.82
CA LEU A 11 7.14 54.55 16.42
C LEU A 11 5.91 53.94 15.71
N ALA A 12 4.91 54.77 15.38
CA ALA A 12 3.73 54.33 14.62
C ALA A 12 4.10 53.89 13.20
N PHE A 13 5.03 54.57 12.54
CA PHE A 13 5.55 54.20 11.24
C PHE A 13 6.31 52.86 11.29
N ILE A 14 7.15 52.65 12.30
CA ILE A 14 7.85 51.36 12.51
C ILE A 14 6.85 50.22 12.76
N LEU A 15 5.82 50.46 13.58
CA LEU A 15 4.75 49.49 13.81
C LEU A 15 4.02 49.11 12.52
N LEU A 16 3.72 50.08 11.64
CA LEU A 16 3.10 49.82 10.33
C LEU A 16 4.01 49.02 9.39
N VAL A 17 5.32 49.26 9.39
CA VAL A 17 6.28 48.51 8.56
C VAL A 17 6.46 47.07 9.08
N THR A 18 6.26 46.83 10.37
CA THR A 18 6.28 45.46 10.94
C THR A 18 4.99 44.67 10.75
N GLN A 19 3.94 45.28 10.18
CA GLN A 19 2.68 44.62 9.81
C GLN A 19 2.67 44.09 8.36
N VAL A 20 3.83 43.72 7.80
CA VAL A 20 3.87 42.86 6.61
C VAL A 20 3.41 41.46 6.99
N GLY A 21 2.10 41.30 7.13
CA GLY A 21 1.42 40.02 7.30
C GLY A 21 1.68 39.10 6.09
N CYS A 22 1.57 37.79 6.33
CA CYS A 22 1.97 36.68 5.47
C CYS A 22 1.68 36.89 3.97
N TRP A 23 2.64 37.48 3.25
CA TRP A 23 2.57 37.76 1.80
C TRP A 23 2.64 36.50 0.92
N SER A 24 2.62 35.32 1.55
CA SER A 24 2.83 34.02 0.91
C SER A 24 1.61 33.09 0.99
N SER A 25 0.43 33.57 1.38
CA SER A 25 -0.78 32.76 1.35
C SER A 25 -1.30 32.63 -0.08
N LYS A 26 -1.47 31.39 -0.57
CA LYS A 26 -2.29 31.08 -1.73
C LYS A 26 -3.59 30.50 -1.23
N GLU A 27 -4.72 30.98 -1.74
CA GLU A 27 -6.02 30.44 -1.39
C GLU A 27 -6.21 29.04 -1.97
N VAL A 28 -6.94 28.17 -1.28
CA VAL A 28 -7.17 26.78 -1.71
C VAL A 28 -7.92 26.75 -3.05
N GLU A 29 -8.71 27.79 -3.31
CA GLU A 29 -9.46 28.10 -4.51
C GLU A 29 -8.56 28.31 -5.73
N GLU A 30 -7.32 28.76 -5.55
CA GLU A 30 -6.37 29.04 -6.63
C GLU A 30 -5.55 27.81 -7.04
N LEU A 31 -5.79 26.66 -6.40
CA LEU A 31 -4.95 25.46 -6.49
C LEU A 31 -5.71 24.28 -7.11
N SER A 32 -5.02 23.52 -7.96
CA SER A 32 -5.49 22.21 -8.43
C SER A 32 -4.94 21.11 -7.52
N ILE A 33 -5.80 20.57 -6.67
CA ILE A 33 -5.42 19.54 -5.71
C ILE A 33 -5.60 18.16 -6.36
N TYR A 34 -4.52 17.37 -6.39
CA TYR A 34 -4.59 15.97 -6.81
C TYR A 34 -4.54 15.02 -5.62
N THR A 35 -5.32 13.94 -5.70
CA THR A 35 -5.48 12.95 -4.62
C THR A 35 -4.90 11.59 -4.98
N GLY A 36 -4.71 11.32 -6.28
CA GLY A 36 -4.11 10.10 -6.81
C GLY A 36 -3.01 10.38 -7.83
N LEU A 37 -1.96 9.57 -7.81
CA LEU A 37 -0.87 9.58 -8.79
C LEU A 37 -0.64 8.16 -9.31
N ALA A 38 -0.78 7.94 -10.61
CA ALA A 38 -0.44 6.69 -11.26
C ALA A 38 0.82 6.85 -12.11
N LEU A 39 1.76 5.92 -11.97
CA LEU A 39 3.00 5.86 -12.75
C LEU A 39 2.99 4.63 -13.65
N ASP A 40 2.95 4.88 -14.96
CA ASP A 40 2.98 3.87 -16.01
C ASP A 40 4.29 3.92 -16.79
N LYS A 41 4.58 2.85 -17.52
CA LYS A 41 5.65 2.85 -18.53
C LYS A 41 5.40 3.97 -19.55
N GLY A 42 6.47 4.65 -19.95
CA GLY A 42 6.41 5.84 -20.79
C GLY A 42 5.84 5.59 -22.18
N GLU A 43 4.57 5.92 -22.36
CA GLU A 43 3.88 5.89 -23.65
C GLU A 43 3.14 7.21 -23.89
N LEU A 44 3.43 7.85 -25.03
CA LEU A 44 2.78 9.12 -25.37
C LEU A 44 1.27 8.95 -25.40
N THR A 45 0.58 9.82 -24.67
CA THR A 45 -0.88 9.88 -24.69
C THR A 45 -1.38 10.28 -26.09
N PRO A 46 -2.62 9.92 -26.47
CA PRO A 46 -3.21 10.38 -27.75
C PRO A 46 -3.13 11.90 -27.91
N LEU A 47 -3.38 12.65 -26.83
CA LEU A 47 -3.27 14.11 -26.82
C LEU A 47 -1.82 14.58 -27.07
N GLU A 48 -0.83 13.98 -26.41
CA GLU A 48 0.58 14.34 -26.64
C GLU A 48 1.01 14.08 -28.08
N LYS A 49 0.57 12.97 -28.69
CA LYS A 49 0.85 12.68 -30.10
C LYS A 49 0.31 13.77 -31.03
N GLU A 50 -0.89 14.30 -30.75
CA GLU A 50 -1.47 15.40 -31.54
C GLU A 50 -0.78 16.75 -31.27
N LEU A 51 -0.39 17.02 -30.03
CA LEU A 51 0.36 18.24 -29.67
C LEU A 51 1.76 18.25 -30.30
N GLU A 52 2.45 17.12 -30.31
CA GLU A 52 3.76 16.98 -30.94
C GLU A 52 3.69 17.20 -32.46
N LYS A 53 2.65 16.71 -33.14
CA LYS A 53 2.39 17.00 -34.56
C LYS A 53 2.23 18.50 -34.85
N LYS A 54 1.70 19.26 -33.89
CA LYS A 54 1.54 20.72 -33.96
C LYS A 54 2.79 21.50 -33.53
N GLY A 55 3.89 20.81 -33.22
CA GLY A 55 5.17 21.41 -32.83
C GLY A 55 5.36 21.61 -31.33
N SER A 56 4.37 21.28 -30.50
CA SER A 56 4.46 21.38 -29.04
C SER A 56 5.21 20.20 -28.44
N ARG A 57 6.55 20.23 -28.58
CA ARG A 57 7.48 19.23 -28.04
C ARG A 57 8.52 19.88 -27.13
N TYR A 58 9.05 19.10 -26.20
CA TYR A 58 10.20 19.48 -25.38
C TYR A 58 11.19 18.32 -25.30
N PHE A 59 12.41 18.59 -24.84
CA PHE A 59 13.46 17.57 -24.75
C PHE A 59 13.18 16.61 -23.60
N LYS A 60 12.92 15.33 -23.92
CA LYS A 60 12.64 14.26 -22.96
C LYS A 60 12.92 12.88 -23.54
N LYS A 61 13.09 11.89 -22.67
CA LYS A 61 12.86 10.47 -23.01
C LYS A 61 11.50 10.04 -22.48
N ASN A 62 10.80 9.17 -23.21
CA ASN A 62 9.52 8.62 -22.78
C ASN A 62 9.74 7.41 -21.88
N LYS A 63 10.09 7.65 -20.61
CA LYS A 63 10.34 6.57 -19.64
C LYS A 63 9.15 6.30 -18.73
N ILE A 64 8.43 7.35 -18.35
CA ILE A 64 7.35 7.33 -17.36
C ILE A 64 6.19 8.14 -17.91
N THR A 65 4.98 7.63 -17.77
CA THR A 65 3.75 8.41 -17.93
C THR A 65 3.13 8.60 -16.55
N ALA A 66 3.03 9.86 -16.10
CA ALA A 66 2.39 10.19 -14.83
C ALA A 66 0.95 10.64 -15.09
N SER A 67 0.00 10.01 -14.42
CA SER A 67 -1.42 10.38 -14.46
C SER A 67 -1.85 10.90 -13.10
N LEU A 68 -2.42 12.11 -13.07
CA LEU A 68 -2.89 12.78 -11.86
C LEU A 68 -4.41 12.76 -11.80
N GLN A 69 -4.94 12.32 -10.66
CA GLN A 69 -6.36 12.44 -10.35
C GLN A 69 -6.60 13.73 -9.57
N ILE A 70 -7.14 14.73 -10.27
CA ILE A 70 -7.48 16.03 -9.72
C ILE A 70 -8.94 16.00 -9.27
N VAL A 71 -9.23 16.52 -8.08
CA VAL A 71 -10.60 16.70 -7.60
C VAL A 71 -10.98 18.17 -7.82
N PRO A 72 -11.86 18.49 -8.78
CA PRO A 72 -12.31 19.85 -8.97
C PRO A 72 -13.04 20.33 -7.70
N LYS A 73 -12.79 21.56 -7.29
CA LYS A 73 -13.62 22.19 -6.27
C LYS A 73 -14.99 22.48 -6.89
N LYS A 74 -16.01 21.67 -6.60
CA LYS A 74 -17.41 22.13 -6.77
C LYS A 74 -17.53 23.36 -5.88
N SER A 75 -17.96 24.49 -6.43
CA SER A 75 -18.21 25.71 -5.67
C SER A 75 -19.25 25.42 -4.60
N SER A 76 -18.81 25.10 -3.39
CA SER A 76 -19.61 25.09 -2.17
C SER A 76 -20.02 26.53 -1.87
N GLY A 77 -21.00 27.05 -2.62
CA GLY A 77 -21.39 28.44 -2.54
C GLY A 77 -22.22 28.91 -3.74
N SER A 78 -23.36 28.28 -4.01
CA SER A 78 -24.50 28.95 -4.65
C SER A 78 -25.75 28.08 -4.50
N THR A 79 -26.56 28.44 -3.50
CA THR A 79 -27.99 28.18 -3.55
C THR A 79 -28.56 29.01 -4.69
N GLU A 80 -28.57 28.46 -5.91
CA GLU A 80 -29.45 28.93 -6.99
C GLU A 80 -29.46 27.92 -8.14
N GLN A 81 -30.47 27.05 -8.09
CA GLN A 81 -31.31 26.61 -9.19
C GLN A 81 -30.80 26.87 -10.62
N GLN A 82 -30.14 25.88 -11.22
CA GLN A 82 -30.30 25.63 -12.64
C GLN A 82 -30.36 24.12 -12.94
N SER A 83 -31.56 23.71 -13.30
CA SER A 83 -31.91 22.42 -13.86
C SER A 83 -31.24 22.19 -15.21
N GLY A 84 -30.68 20.99 -15.41
CA GLY A 84 -30.41 20.44 -16.74
C GLY A 84 -28.97 20.52 -17.21
N GLY A 85 -28.09 19.74 -16.60
CA GLY A 85 -26.76 19.42 -17.13
C GLY A 85 -26.14 18.34 -16.27
N GLY A 86 -25.89 17.16 -16.83
CA GLY A 86 -25.37 16.00 -16.10
C GLY A 86 -24.18 16.40 -15.21
N GLN A 87 -24.24 16.00 -13.94
CA GLN A 87 -23.10 16.15 -13.04
C GLN A 87 -21.93 15.37 -13.64
N GLY A 88 -20.96 16.08 -14.20
CA GLY A 88 -19.70 15.47 -14.58
C GLY A 88 -19.04 14.78 -13.38
N PRO A 89 -18.13 13.82 -13.62
CA PRO A 89 -17.49 13.04 -12.57
C PRO A 89 -16.83 13.94 -11.52
N ASN A 90 -16.81 13.48 -10.26
CA ASN A 90 -16.21 14.21 -9.14
C ASN A 90 -14.66 14.33 -9.22
N TYR A 91 -14.05 13.90 -10.32
CA TYR A 91 -12.61 13.93 -10.55
C TYR A 91 -12.29 14.08 -12.05
N VAL A 92 -11.07 14.53 -12.34
CA VAL A 92 -10.50 14.59 -13.68
C VAL A 92 -9.14 13.93 -13.65
N ASN A 93 -8.89 13.00 -14.58
CA ASN A 93 -7.58 12.40 -14.78
C ASN A 93 -6.86 13.10 -15.93
N ILE A 94 -5.67 13.62 -15.67
CA ILE A 94 -4.78 14.17 -16.70
C ILE A 94 -3.46 13.41 -16.70
N ALA A 95 -2.81 13.31 -17.86
CA ALA A 95 -1.56 12.59 -17.97
C ALA A 95 -0.55 13.28 -18.90
N ALA A 96 0.72 13.09 -18.60
CA ALA A 96 1.84 13.48 -19.45
C ALA A 96 3.01 12.51 -19.29
N THR A 97 3.83 12.42 -20.33
CA THR A 97 4.90 11.45 -20.47
C THR A 97 6.26 12.14 -20.47
N GLY A 98 7.28 11.54 -19.86
CA GLY A 98 8.64 12.06 -19.82
C GLY A 98 9.58 11.16 -19.03
N ASP A 99 10.70 11.71 -18.57
CA ASP A 99 11.74 11.02 -17.80
C ASP A 99 12.10 11.71 -16.47
N SER A 100 11.45 12.85 -16.17
CA SER A 100 11.55 13.58 -14.91
C SER A 100 10.14 13.91 -14.42
N LEU A 101 9.75 13.41 -13.25
CA LEU A 101 8.41 13.68 -12.67
C LEU A 101 8.17 15.18 -12.47
N LEU A 102 9.19 15.92 -12.02
CA LEU A 102 9.09 17.37 -11.86
C LEU A 102 8.80 18.06 -13.21
N GLU A 103 9.52 17.68 -14.27
CA GLU A 103 9.31 18.26 -15.61
C GLU A 103 7.94 17.87 -16.16
N ILE A 104 7.51 16.61 -15.99
CA ILE A 104 6.16 16.17 -16.35
C ILE A 104 5.10 17.06 -15.67
N PHE A 105 5.28 17.36 -14.39
CA PHE A 105 4.36 18.23 -13.65
C PHE A 105 4.39 19.67 -14.19
N ARG A 106 5.57 20.22 -14.54
CA ARG A 106 5.67 21.54 -15.19
C ARG A 106 4.93 21.57 -16.53
N GLN A 107 5.01 20.48 -17.30
CA GLN A 107 4.34 20.37 -18.60
C GLN A 107 2.82 20.22 -18.47
N LEU A 108 2.34 19.56 -17.41
CA LEU A 108 0.91 19.54 -17.08
C LEU A 108 0.41 20.95 -16.73
N SER A 109 1.22 21.76 -16.04
CA SER A 109 0.87 23.15 -15.73
C SER A 109 0.72 24.06 -16.96
N LEU A 110 1.25 23.69 -18.12
CA LEU A 110 0.99 24.43 -19.38
C LEU A 110 -0.43 24.23 -19.90
N ARG A 111 -1.14 23.20 -19.41
CA ARG A 111 -2.48 22.81 -19.85
C ARG A 111 -3.56 23.11 -18.81
N LEU A 112 -3.15 23.48 -17.61
CA LEU A 112 -4.03 23.79 -16.49
C LEU A 112 -4.02 25.29 -16.22
N ASP A 113 -5.16 25.80 -15.79
CA ASP A 113 -5.33 27.20 -15.38
C ASP A 113 -4.76 27.47 -13.97
N ARG A 114 -4.49 26.41 -13.19
CA ARG A 114 -4.05 26.48 -11.80
C ARG A 114 -2.82 25.60 -11.52
N PRO A 115 -1.95 26.01 -10.59
CA PRO A 115 -0.84 25.17 -10.14
C PRO A 115 -1.33 23.87 -9.52
N VAL A 116 -0.71 22.76 -9.91
CA VAL A 116 -0.97 21.43 -9.33
C VAL A 116 -0.20 21.28 -8.03
N ILE A 117 -0.90 20.93 -6.95
CA ILE A 117 -0.31 20.80 -5.61
C ILE A 117 -0.67 19.44 -4.99
N GLY A 118 0.34 18.81 -4.38
CA GLY A 118 0.28 17.45 -3.83
C GLY A 118 -0.13 17.35 -2.36
N HIS A 119 -0.57 18.44 -1.73
CA HIS A 119 -0.87 18.50 -0.28
C HIS A 119 -1.90 17.45 0.17
N HIS A 120 -2.73 16.95 -0.75
CA HIS A 120 -3.74 15.91 -0.47
C HIS A 120 -3.53 14.62 -1.25
N LEU A 121 -2.35 14.39 -1.83
CA LEU A 121 -2.02 13.11 -2.43
C LEU A 121 -2.20 12.00 -1.36
N LYS A 122 -3.13 11.07 -1.61
CA LYS A 122 -3.45 9.96 -0.70
C LYS A 122 -2.85 8.66 -1.17
N VAL A 123 -2.93 8.40 -2.47
CA VAL A 123 -2.58 7.12 -3.06
C VAL A 123 -1.68 7.33 -4.27
N MET A 124 -0.62 6.54 -4.33
CA MET A 124 0.24 6.38 -5.47
C MET A 124 0.17 4.94 -5.96
N VAL A 125 0.00 4.73 -7.26
CA VAL A 125 -0.03 3.41 -7.88
C VAL A 125 1.06 3.34 -8.92
N VAL A 126 1.91 2.31 -8.84
CA VAL A 126 3.01 2.10 -9.78
C VAL A 126 2.73 0.84 -10.60
N ALA A 127 2.79 0.95 -11.92
CA ALA A 127 2.63 -0.20 -12.80
C ALA A 127 3.81 -1.17 -12.61
N THR A 128 3.50 -2.46 -12.52
CA THR A 128 4.49 -3.51 -12.33
C THR A 128 5.52 -3.51 -13.48
N ASP A 129 5.07 -3.26 -14.71
CA ASP A 129 5.98 -3.17 -15.86
C ASP A 129 6.94 -1.98 -15.78
N LEU A 130 6.52 -0.86 -15.18
CA LEU A 130 7.42 0.25 -14.91
C LEU A 130 8.43 -0.11 -13.81
N ALA A 131 7.99 -0.77 -12.73
CA ALA A 131 8.83 -1.19 -11.62
C ALA A 131 9.84 -2.31 -11.97
N LYS A 132 9.67 -2.97 -13.12
CA LYS A 132 10.67 -3.88 -13.72
C LYS A 132 11.78 -3.11 -14.44
N GLU A 133 11.48 -1.94 -14.99
CA GLU A 133 12.41 -1.16 -15.84
C GLU A 133 13.12 -0.02 -15.08
N GLN A 134 12.46 0.57 -14.08
CA GLN A 134 12.99 1.63 -13.24
C GLN A 134 13.00 1.18 -11.77
N THR A 135 13.98 1.66 -11.01
CA THR A 135 14.04 1.36 -9.57
C THR A 135 12.98 2.15 -8.81
N MET A 136 12.48 1.59 -7.72
CA MET A 136 11.59 2.32 -6.80
C MET A 136 12.24 3.60 -6.28
N GLN A 137 13.57 3.62 -6.06
CA GLN A 137 14.28 4.84 -5.66
C GLN A 137 14.19 5.94 -6.71
N GLN A 138 14.33 5.60 -8.00
CA GLN A 138 14.19 6.57 -9.09
C GLN A 138 12.75 7.10 -9.18
N LEU A 139 11.76 6.22 -9.03
CA LEU A 139 10.34 6.59 -9.10
C LEU A 139 9.90 7.46 -7.91
N MET A 140 10.50 7.25 -6.73
CA MET A 140 10.14 7.98 -5.50
C MET A 140 11.00 9.23 -5.24
N ASP A 141 12.13 9.44 -5.94
CA ASP A 141 13.09 10.52 -5.63
C ASP A 141 12.43 11.91 -5.56
N PHE A 142 11.65 12.27 -6.58
CA PHE A 142 10.92 13.54 -6.58
C PHE A 142 9.89 13.60 -5.45
N VAL A 143 9.12 12.52 -5.28
CA VAL A 143 7.95 12.46 -4.41
C VAL A 143 8.33 12.54 -2.93
N LEU A 144 9.50 12.01 -2.57
CA LEU A 144 10.08 12.07 -1.23
C LEU A 144 10.78 13.40 -0.92
N ARG A 145 11.19 14.16 -1.95
CA ARG A 145 11.88 15.45 -1.81
C ARG A 145 10.94 16.64 -1.85
N ASP A 146 9.75 16.49 -2.42
CA ASP A 146 8.78 17.57 -2.54
C ASP A 146 8.06 17.82 -1.21
N ASN A 147 8.22 19.03 -0.66
CA ASN A 147 7.59 19.43 0.61
C ASN A 147 6.05 19.50 0.52
N ASP A 148 5.48 19.51 -0.68
CA ASP A 148 4.05 19.52 -0.88
C ASP A 148 3.45 18.10 -0.76
N ILE A 149 4.25 17.04 -0.74
CA ILE A 149 3.74 15.67 -0.66
C ILE A 149 3.83 15.15 0.78
N ARG A 150 2.70 14.67 1.30
CA ARG A 150 2.65 14.13 2.66
C ARG A 150 3.35 12.77 2.72
N PRO A 151 4.22 12.55 3.73
CA PRO A 151 4.84 11.23 3.96
C PRO A 151 3.83 10.10 4.23
N SER A 152 2.59 10.44 4.58
CA SER A 152 1.49 9.49 4.80
C SER A 152 0.84 8.96 3.51
N CYS A 153 1.24 9.43 2.32
CA CYS A 153 0.75 8.89 1.06
C CYS A 153 1.09 7.40 0.94
N LEU A 154 0.11 6.59 0.56
CA LEU A 154 0.22 5.14 0.45
C LEU A 154 0.61 4.73 -0.97
N VAL A 155 1.49 3.74 -1.06
CA VAL A 155 2.03 3.24 -2.34
C VAL A 155 1.54 1.83 -2.62
N PHE A 156 1.04 1.62 -3.83
CA PHE A 156 0.52 0.35 -4.33
C PHE A 156 1.16 0.00 -5.67
N LEU A 157 0.99 -1.26 -6.06
CA LEU A 157 1.34 -1.74 -7.39
C LEU A 157 0.07 -2.04 -8.19
N SER A 158 0.16 -1.94 -9.51
CA SER A 158 -0.83 -2.51 -10.41
C SER A 158 -0.16 -3.51 -11.34
N LYS A 159 -0.80 -4.66 -11.60
CA LYS A 159 -0.32 -5.61 -12.61
C LYS A 159 -0.52 -5.09 -14.02
N ASP A 160 -1.58 -4.30 -14.19
CA ASP A 160 -1.97 -3.66 -15.43
C ASP A 160 -1.52 -2.19 -15.42
N ARG A 161 -2.19 -1.37 -16.22
CA ARG A 161 -1.94 0.07 -16.26
C ARG A 161 -2.34 0.70 -14.93
N ALA A 162 -1.41 1.35 -14.23
CA ALA A 162 -1.68 2.05 -12.98
C ALA A 162 -2.74 3.15 -13.15
N ALA A 163 -2.80 3.82 -14.31
CA ALA A 163 -3.83 4.83 -14.54
C ALA A 163 -5.26 4.26 -14.54
N SER A 164 -5.47 2.97 -14.87
CA SER A 164 -6.83 2.39 -14.85
C SER A 164 -7.37 2.26 -13.44
N THR A 165 -6.51 2.08 -12.43
CA THR A 165 -6.94 2.04 -11.02
C THR A 165 -7.45 3.40 -10.51
N LEU A 166 -7.24 4.47 -11.26
CA LEU A 166 -7.74 5.81 -10.97
C LEU A 166 -9.01 6.14 -11.77
N VAL A 167 -9.67 5.12 -12.35
CA VAL A 167 -10.96 5.23 -13.04
C VAL A 167 -11.97 4.35 -12.31
N THR A 168 -13.21 4.81 -12.22
CA THR A 168 -14.34 4.06 -11.65
C THR A 168 -15.58 4.27 -12.50
N LYS A 169 -16.47 3.28 -12.51
CA LYS A 169 -17.81 3.41 -13.09
C LYS A 169 -18.81 4.10 -12.17
N TYR A 170 -18.45 4.32 -10.90
CA TYR A 170 -19.31 5.01 -9.92
C TYR A 170 -19.09 6.53 -10.00
N GLU A 171 -20.08 7.26 -10.52
CA GLU A 171 -19.98 8.70 -10.82
C GLU A 171 -19.63 9.57 -9.59
N ASP A 172 -20.09 9.16 -8.40
CA ASP A 172 -19.90 9.91 -7.16
C ASP A 172 -18.59 9.60 -6.42
N GLU A 173 -17.83 8.60 -6.86
CA GLU A 173 -16.62 8.17 -6.17
C GLU A 173 -15.35 8.81 -6.74
N VAL A 174 -14.41 9.09 -5.85
CA VAL A 174 -13.03 9.44 -6.20
C VAL A 174 -12.16 8.19 -5.99
N PRO A 175 -11.68 7.51 -7.05
CA PRO A 175 -10.97 6.23 -6.95
C PRO A 175 -9.82 6.18 -5.93
N SER A 176 -8.99 7.23 -5.86
CA SER A 176 -7.90 7.30 -4.88
C SER A 176 -8.39 7.27 -3.42
N ILE A 177 -9.56 7.84 -3.14
CA ILE A 177 -10.20 7.81 -1.82
C ILE A 177 -10.88 6.47 -1.57
N HIS A 178 -11.50 5.88 -2.60
CA HIS A 178 -12.05 4.53 -2.55
C HIS A 178 -10.96 3.52 -2.15
N ILE A 179 -9.80 3.52 -2.83
CA ILE A 179 -8.65 2.67 -2.51
C ILE A 179 -8.20 2.83 -1.05
N LEU A 180 -8.13 4.07 -0.56
CA LEU A 180 -7.80 4.35 0.84
C LEU A 180 -8.81 3.72 1.81
N TYR A 181 -10.10 3.74 1.48
CA TYR A 181 -11.14 3.12 2.30
C TYR A 181 -11.19 1.60 2.20
N MET A 182 -10.81 1.00 1.06
CA MET A 182 -10.69 -0.46 0.94
C MET A 182 -9.74 -1.04 1.98
N LEU A 183 -8.68 -0.33 2.36
CA LEU A 183 -7.74 -0.77 3.42
C LEU A 183 -8.41 -0.94 4.79
N ARG A 184 -9.52 -0.26 5.05
CA ARG A 184 -10.27 -0.44 6.30
C ARG A 184 -10.80 -1.85 6.44
N ASN A 185 -10.98 -2.61 5.35
CA ASN A 185 -11.48 -3.98 5.39
C ASN A 185 -10.48 -5.01 5.94
N HIS A 186 -9.26 -4.63 6.33
CA HIS A 186 -8.30 -5.55 6.96
C HIS A 186 -8.81 -6.22 8.26
N PHE A 187 -9.81 -5.64 8.94
CA PHE A 187 -10.47 -6.30 10.08
C PHE A 187 -11.46 -7.40 9.65
N ARG A 188 -11.98 -7.35 8.42
CA ARG A 188 -12.88 -8.37 7.85
C ARG A 188 -12.13 -9.45 7.09
N THR A 189 -10.95 -9.15 6.56
CA THR A 189 -10.18 -10.07 5.74
C THR A 189 -8.68 -9.91 5.96
N SER A 190 -7.99 -11.03 6.10
CA SER A 190 -6.53 -11.16 6.20
C SER A 190 -5.80 -10.92 4.88
N LYS A 191 -6.53 -10.77 3.77
CA LYS A 191 -5.96 -10.55 2.42
C LYS A 191 -5.57 -9.09 2.15
N VAL A 192 -6.01 -8.18 3.01
CA VAL A 192 -5.71 -6.75 2.94
C VAL A 192 -4.57 -6.45 3.91
N MET A 193 -3.45 -5.99 3.37
CA MET A 193 -2.26 -5.63 4.13
C MET A 193 -2.45 -4.29 4.85
N LYS A 194 -1.61 -4.05 5.86
CA LYS A 194 -1.32 -2.67 6.26
C LYS A 194 -0.69 -1.96 5.05
N GLY A 195 -1.28 -0.86 4.62
CA GLY A 195 -0.73 -0.06 3.53
C GLY A 195 0.65 0.49 3.89
N VAL A 196 1.56 0.50 2.91
CA VAL A 196 2.91 1.06 3.06
C VAL A 196 2.89 2.51 2.65
N ASN A 197 3.28 3.41 3.55
CA ASN A 197 3.36 4.85 3.24
C ASN A 197 4.75 5.25 2.74
N LEU A 198 4.88 6.45 2.16
CA LEU A 198 6.14 6.98 1.65
C LEU A 198 7.26 7.02 2.70
N SER A 199 6.96 7.37 3.95
CA SER A 199 7.98 7.37 5.03
C SER A 199 8.49 5.96 5.35
N GLU A 200 7.59 4.97 5.38
CA GLU A 200 7.97 3.57 5.57
C GLU A 200 8.77 3.06 4.35
N LEU A 201 8.32 3.38 3.14
CA LEU A 201 8.97 3.01 1.88
C LEU A 201 10.39 3.59 1.80
N ASP A 202 10.57 4.84 2.22
CA ASP A 202 11.88 5.49 2.26
C ASP A 202 12.86 4.74 3.19
N GLY A 203 12.40 4.33 4.38
CA GLY A 203 13.20 3.52 5.30
C GLY A 203 13.56 2.14 4.74
N LEU A 204 12.63 1.48 4.04
CA LEU A 204 12.86 0.19 3.39
C LEU A 204 13.91 0.31 2.28
N MET A 205 13.81 1.33 1.44
CA MET A 205 14.77 1.61 0.36
C MET A 205 16.16 1.95 0.90
N HIS A 206 16.27 2.81 1.92
CA HIS A 206 17.54 3.18 2.53
C HIS A 206 18.23 1.99 3.23
N SER A 207 17.44 1.12 3.85
CA SER A 207 17.97 -0.09 4.52
C SER A 207 18.22 -1.27 3.56
N LYS A 208 17.93 -1.09 2.26
CA LYS A 208 18.03 -2.13 1.22
C LYS A 208 17.29 -3.43 1.59
N LYS A 209 16.20 -3.30 2.33
CA LYS A 209 15.35 -4.45 2.69
C LYS A 209 14.44 -4.77 1.53
N SER A 210 14.25 -6.05 1.25
CA SER A 210 13.21 -6.50 0.34
C SER A 210 11.84 -6.30 1.00
N TYR A 211 10.84 -5.89 0.22
CA TYR A 211 9.50 -5.59 0.74
C TYR A 211 8.42 -5.95 -0.27
N ILE A 212 7.17 -5.94 0.20
CA ILE A 212 5.99 -6.18 -0.63
C ILE A 212 5.07 -4.97 -0.61
N LEU A 213 4.48 -4.68 -1.76
CA LEU A 213 3.45 -3.66 -1.92
C LEU A 213 2.16 -4.32 -2.42
N GLN A 214 1.02 -3.96 -1.82
CA GLN A 214 -0.27 -4.52 -2.19
C GLN A 214 -0.58 -4.19 -3.67
N ASN A 215 -0.99 -5.22 -4.43
CA ASN A 215 -1.44 -5.09 -5.80
C ASN A 215 -2.92 -4.69 -5.85
N ILE A 216 -3.24 -3.80 -6.78
CA ILE A 216 -4.60 -3.44 -7.17
C ILE A 216 -4.79 -3.89 -8.62
N THR A 217 -5.87 -4.60 -8.88
CA THR A 217 -6.34 -4.92 -10.22
C THR A 217 -7.66 -4.22 -10.46
N GLU A 218 -7.84 -3.72 -11.68
CA GLU A 218 -9.09 -3.12 -12.14
C GLU A 218 -9.73 -4.04 -13.18
N SER A 219 -11.05 -4.20 -13.10
CA SER A 219 -11.83 -4.89 -14.12
C SER A 219 -13.23 -4.32 -14.15
N ASP A 220 -13.69 -3.86 -15.32
CA ASP A 220 -15.03 -3.29 -15.51
C ASP A 220 -15.35 -2.16 -14.51
N GLY A 221 -14.38 -1.28 -14.26
CA GLY A 221 -14.51 -0.15 -13.34
C GLY A 221 -14.57 -0.52 -11.87
N GLU A 222 -14.32 -1.79 -11.51
CA GLU A 222 -14.22 -2.28 -10.13
C GLU A 222 -12.76 -2.51 -9.74
N LEU A 223 -12.43 -2.24 -8.48
CA LEU A 223 -11.09 -2.42 -7.93
C LEU A 223 -11.05 -3.60 -6.95
N GLU A 224 -10.03 -4.45 -7.07
CA GLU A 224 -9.77 -5.53 -6.13
C GLU A 224 -8.30 -5.56 -5.71
N PHE A 225 -8.05 -5.81 -4.42
CA PHE A 225 -6.71 -6.14 -3.94
C PHE A 225 -6.32 -7.56 -4.35
N SER A 226 -5.33 -7.72 -5.23
CA SER A 226 -4.99 -8.97 -5.90
C SER A 226 -3.65 -9.58 -5.44
N GLY A 227 -3.42 -9.54 -4.12
CA GLY A 227 -2.16 -9.98 -3.50
C GLY A 227 -1.13 -8.85 -3.45
N ALA A 228 0.16 -9.15 -3.66
CA ALA A 228 1.23 -8.16 -3.55
C ALA A 228 2.34 -8.39 -4.58
N GLY A 229 3.08 -7.34 -4.93
CA GLY A 229 4.32 -7.43 -5.70
C GLY A 229 5.54 -7.32 -4.79
N ILE A 230 6.60 -8.04 -5.12
CA ILE A 230 7.85 -8.08 -4.37
C ILE A 230 8.83 -7.10 -5.02
N ILE A 231 9.34 -6.16 -4.23
CA ILE A 231 10.47 -5.30 -4.60
C ILE A 231 11.72 -5.81 -3.87
N LYS A 232 12.78 -6.09 -4.64
CA LYS A 232 14.04 -6.56 -4.09
C LYS A 232 14.87 -5.39 -3.56
N GLY A 233 15.28 -5.46 -2.30
CA GLY A 233 15.87 -4.32 -1.60
C GLY A 233 17.23 -3.86 -2.13
N ASP A 234 18.04 -4.80 -2.65
CA ASP A 234 19.39 -4.51 -3.17
C ASP A 234 19.37 -3.75 -4.51
N THR A 235 18.41 -4.07 -5.37
CA THR A 235 18.28 -3.57 -6.74
C THR A 235 17.18 -2.52 -6.87
N GLY A 236 16.21 -2.49 -5.96
CA GLY A 236 15.05 -1.61 -6.03
C GLY A 236 14.04 -1.95 -7.12
N HIS A 237 14.17 -3.11 -7.77
CA HIS A 237 13.29 -3.54 -8.86
C HIS A 237 12.24 -4.52 -8.37
N TRP A 238 11.11 -4.57 -9.07
CA TRP A 238 10.13 -5.62 -8.92
C TRP A 238 10.71 -6.97 -9.40
N ILE A 239 10.46 -8.05 -8.64
CA ILE A 239 10.99 -9.39 -8.97
C ILE A 239 9.94 -10.50 -8.99
N GLY A 240 8.71 -10.24 -8.55
CA GLY A 240 7.72 -11.30 -8.44
C GLY A 240 6.39 -10.88 -7.84
N SER A 241 5.43 -11.80 -7.88
CA SER A 241 4.09 -11.61 -7.31
C SER A 241 3.76 -12.68 -6.27
N LEU A 242 3.02 -12.24 -5.28
CA LEU A 242 2.38 -13.04 -4.25
C LEU A 242 0.86 -12.93 -4.43
N GLY A 243 0.17 -14.06 -4.40
CA GLY A 243 -1.30 -14.08 -4.46
C GLY A 243 -1.93 -13.65 -3.13
N GLN A 244 -3.26 -13.51 -3.10
CA GLN A 244 -3.99 -13.17 -1.87
C GLN A 244 -3.72 -14.15 -0.72
N GLN A 245 -3.60 -15.46 -1.01
CA GLN A 245 -3.29 -16.46 0.02
C GLN A 245 -1.85 -16.36 0.54
N ASP A 246 -0.91 -15.94 -0.31
CA ASP A 246 0.48 -15.73 0.11
C ASP A 246 0.57 -14.53 1.05
N VAL A 247 -0.12 -13.43 0.71
CA VAL A 247 -0.24 -12.22 1.55
C VAL A 247 -0.87 -12.55 2.90
N GLU A 248 -1.99 -13.28 2.90
CA GLU A 248 -2.62 -13.76 4.12
C GLU A 248 -1.62 -14.56 4.96
N SER A 249 -0.90 -15.50 4.34
CA SER A 249 0.07 -16.37 5.03
C SER A 249 1.25 -15.61 5.63
N ILE A 250 1.73 -14.55 4.97
CA ILE A 250 2.72 -13.64 5.54
C ILE A 250 2.13 -12.93 6.76
N GLY A 251 0.88 -12.45 6.67
CA GLY A 251 0.18 -11.86 7.82
C GLY A 251 0.07 -12.84 9.01
N TRP A 252 -0.15 -14.13 8.77
CA TRP A 252 -0.13 -15.15 9.82
C TRP A 252 1.25 -15.28 10.48
N ILE A 253 2.33 -15.20 9.69
CA ILE A 253 3.71 -15.25 10.19
C ILE A 253 4.05 -13.99 11.01
N THR A 254 3.70 -12.80 10.52
CA THR A 254 4.00 -11.54 11.21
C THR A 254 3.07 -11.25 12.39
N GLY A 255 1.91 -11.92 12.45
CA GLY A 255 0.87 -11.66 13.45
C GLY A 255 -0.01 -10.46 13.12
N ASP A 256 0.02 -9.97 11.87
CA ASP A 256 -0.75 -8.80 11.43
C ASP A 256 -2.19 -9.12 10.98
N VAL A 257 -2.65 -10.35 11.18
CA VAL A 257 -4.04 -10.75 10.91
C VAL A 257 -4.99 -10.14 11.96
N LYS A 258 -5.91 -9.28 11.52
CA LYS A 258 -6.96 -8.69 12.37
C LYS A 258 -8.33 -9.38 12.25
N GLY A 259 -8.52 -10.22 11.24
CA GLY A 259 -9.72 -10.99 11.01
C GLY A 259 -9.63 -11.76 9.70
N GLY A 260 -10.77 -12.23 9.18
CA GLY A 260 -10.83 -13.09 8.00
C GLY A 260 -11.34 -14.48 8.32
N ALA A 261 -11.28 -15.36 7.33
CA ALA A 261 -11.81 -16.71 7.44
C ALA A 261 -10.88 -17.74 6.81
N VAL A 262 -10.73 -18.88 7.49
CA VAL A 262 -10.09 -20.07 6.94
C VAL A 262 -11.17 -21.06 6.58
N LYS A 263 -11.42 -21.21 5.28
CA LYS A 263 -12.25 -22.29 4.73
C LYS A 263 -11.42 -23.53 4.45
N THR A 264 -11.95 -24.68 4.84
CA THR A 264 -11.45 -26.01 4.47
C THR A 264 -12.62 -26.99 4.35
N TYR A 265 -12.30 -28.26 4.17
CA TYR A 265 -13.26 -29.36 4.18
C TYR A 265 -12.94 -30.30 5.33
N ASP A 266 -13.97 -30.88 5.92
CA ASP A 266 -13.84 -31.91 6.94
C ASP A 266 -13.51 -33.29 6.32
N LYS A 267 -13.54 -34.34 7.15
CA LYS A 267 -13.26 -35.73 6.71
C LYS A 267 -14.32 -36.31 5.77
N ARG A 268 -15.54 -35.78 5.78
CA ARG A 268 -16.63 -36.16 4.87
C ARG A 268 -16.65 -35.32 3.60
N ASN A 269 -15.67 -34.42 3.46
CA ASN A 269 -15.53 -33.48 2.35
C ASN A 269 -16.65 -32.43 2.30
N GLU A 270 -17.23 -32.12 3.47
CA GLU A 270 -18.18 -31.02 3.63
C GLU A 270 -17.47 -29.73 4.05
N ALA A 271 -18.03 -28.59 3.64
CA ALA A 271 -17.41 -27.30 3.88
C ALA A 271 -17.50 -26.87 5.35
N ILE A 272 -16.36 -26.45 5.90
CA ILE A 272 -16.28 -25.84 7.23
C ILE A 272 -15.51 -24.51 7.16
N THR A 273 -15.96 -23.51 7.91
CA THR A 273 -15.37 -22.17 7.90
C THR A 273 -15.04 -21.69 9.32
N TYR A 274 -13.78 -21.37 9.55
CA TYR A 274 -13.26 -20.77 10.77
C TYR A 274 -13.16 -19.25 10.62
N GLU A 275 -13.94 -18.48 11.38
CA GLU A 275 -13.81 -17.02 11.48
C GLU A 275 -12.73 -16.65 12.50
N ILE A 276 -11.72 -15.91 12.07
CA ILE A 276 -10.57 -15.51 12.88
C ILE A 276 -10.98 -14.37 13.83
N LYS A 277 -10.81 -14.57 15.14
CA LYS A 277 -10.97 -13.49 16.14
C LYS A 277 -9.66 -12.84 16.53
N SER A 278 -8.62 -13.65 16.69
CA SER A 278 -7.29 -13.15 17.08
C SER A 278 -6.21 -14.12 16.66
N VAL A 279 -5.11 -13.58 16.15
CA VAL A 279 -3.88 -14.33 15.88
C VAL A 279 -2.76 -13.74 16.73
N LYS A 280 -1.95 -14.61 17.33
CA LYS A 280 -0.69 -14.26 17.98
C LYS A 280 0.42 -15.04 17.29
N SER A 281 1.42 -14.32 16.78
CA SER A 281 2.63 -14.93 16.24
C SER A 281 3.84 -14.53 17.08
N LYS A 282 4.74 -15.48 17.32
CA LYS A 282 6.03 -15.24 17.97
C LYS A 282 7.12 -15.92 17.17
N ILE A 283 8.00 -15.12 16.58
CA ILE A 283 9.24 -15.58 15.95
C ILE A 283 10.32 -15.60 17.02
N THR A 284 11.02 -16.74 17.15
CA THR A 284 12.15 -16.90 18.08
C THR A 284 13.41 -17.22 17.28
N THR A 285 14.47 -16.43 17.48
CA THR A 285 15.76 -16.64 16.82
C THR A 285 16.66 -17.53 17.68
N LYS A 286 17.20 -18.59 17.09
CA LYS A 286 18.23 -19.43 17.71
C LYS A 286 19.52 -19.28 16.92
N VAL A 287 20.62 -19.05 17.64
CA VAL A 287 21.97 -18.99 17.07
C VAL A 287 22.85 -19.97 17.84
N THR A 288 23.49 -20.90 17.13
CA THR A 288 24.45 -21.85 17.72
C THR A 288 25.80 -21.17 17.99
N GLU A 289 26.69 -21.81 18.76
CA GLU A 289 28.05 -21.32 18.97
C GLU A 289 28.84 -21.17 17.65
N GLY A 290 28.51 -21.95 16.63
CA GLY A 290 29.06 -21.84 15.27
C GLY A 290 28.51 -20.69 14.42
N ASN A 291 27.57 -19.88 14.95
CA ASN A 291 26.77 -18.86 14.25
C ASN A 291 25.74 -19.41 13.24
N ASP A 292 25.30 -20.67 13.36
CA ASP A 292 24.18 -21.15 12.56
C ASP A 292 22.88 -20.54 13.07
N ILE A 293 22.12 -19.93 12.16
CA ILE A 293 20.88 -19.24 12.45
C ILE A 293 19.72 -20.18 12.13
N SER A 294 18.72 -20.23 13.02
CA SER A 294 17.44 -20.88 12.76
C SER A 294 16.29 -20.09 13.39
N PHE A 295 15.11 -20.20 12.79
CA PHE A 295 13.91 -19.57 13.31
C PHE A 295 12.86 -20.60 13.70
N HIS A 296 12.16 -20.31 14.79
CA HIS A 296 10.97 -21.03 15.19
C HIS A 296 9.80 -20.04 15.31
N VAL A 297 8.74 -20.28 14.55
CA VAL A 297 7.55 -19.43 14.51
C VAL A 297 6.42 -20.18 15.19
N LYS A 298 5.95 -19.64 16.32
CA LYS A 298 4.79 -20.16 17.04
C LYS A 298 3.57 -19.29 16.74
N ILE A 299 2.52 -19.87 16.18
CA ILE A 299 1.28 -19.20 15.80
C ILE A 299 0.14 -19.80 16.60
N GLU A 300 -0.56 -18.97 17.35
CA GLU A 300 -1.76 -19.33 18.10
C GLU A 300 -2.93 -18.47 17.63
N SER A 301 -4.05 -19.12 17.26
CA SER A 301 -5.25 -18.42 16.84
C SER A 301 -6.49 -18.88 17.61
N LYS A 302 -7.35 -17.92 17.91
CA LYS A 302 -8.69 -18.14 18.48
C LYS A 302 -9.74 -17.61 17.52
N GLY A 303 -10.85 -18.32 17.42
CA GLY A 303 -11.87 -18.01 16.43
C GLY A 303 -13.13 -18.85 16.60
N ARG A 304 -14.06 -18.65 15.68
CA ARG A 304 -15.38 -19.30 15.69
C ARG A 304 -15.45 -20.33 14.58
N LEU A 305 -16.15 -21.43 14.81
CA LEU A 305 -16.70 -22.21 13.71
C LEU A 305 -18.04 -21.56 13.35
N ILE A 306 -18.11 -20.88 12.21
CA ILE A 306 -19.29 -20.06 11.83
C ILE A 306 -20.13 -20.71 10.73
N GLU A 307 -19.56 -21.69 10.04
CA GLU A 307 -20.23 -22.42 8.97
C GLU A 307 -19.78 -23.88 9.02
N ASN A 308 -20.75 -24.79 9.02
CA ASN A 308 -20.54 -26.22 8.95
C ASN A 308 -21.67 -26.82 8.08
N TRP A 309 -21.30 -27.39 6.94
CA TRP A 309 -22.27 -28.02 6.02
C TRP A 309 -22.53 -29.49 6.35
N ASP A 310 -21.78 -30.06 7.29
CA ASP A 310 -21.92 -31.44 7.69
C ASP A 310 -23.08 -31.63 8.67
N ASP A 311 -24.24 -31.97 8.12
CA ASP A 311 -25.48 -32.25 8.84
C ASP A 311 -25.40 -33.47 9.77
N LYS A 312 -24.36 -34.28 9.64
CA LYS A 312 -24.11 -35.47 10.45
C LYS A 312 -22.99 -35.27 11.47
N ALA A 313 -22.36 -34.10 11.54
CA ALA A 313 -21.39 -33.75 12.58
C ALA A 313 -22.03 -32.75 13.52
N ASP A 314 -22.26 -33.16 14.76
CA ASP A 314 -22.59 -32.20 15.81
C ASP A 314 -21.30 -31.43 16.19
N PRO A 315 -21.21 -30.11 15.92
CA PRO A 315 -20.03 -29.31 16.23
C PRO A 315 -19.84 -29.05 17.72
N THR A 316 -20.87 -29.32 18.56
CA THR A 316 -20.77 -29.23 20.02
C THR A 316 -20.01 -30.41 20.62
N GLU A 317 -19.92 -31.54 19.91
CA GLU A 317 -19.12 -32.67 20.32
C GLU A 317 -17.62 -32.32 20.33
N THR A 318 -16.97 -32.51 21.48
CA THR A 318 -15.53 -32.24 21.64
C THR A 318 -14.67 -32.96 20.60
N ARG A 319 -15.07 -34.16 20.17
CA ARG A 319 -14.34 -34.92 19.13
C ARG A 319 -14.42 -34.21 17.78
N ASN A 320 -15.62 -33.86 17.32
CA ASN A 320 -15.82 -33.20 16.02
C ASN A 320 -15.15 -31.82 15.99
N MET A 321 -15.23 -31.06 17.09
CA MET A 321 -14.53 -29.78 17.23
C MET A 321 -13.01 -29.91 17.10
N LYS A 322 -12.38 -30.87 17.80
CA LYS A 322 -10.94 -31.13 17.68
C LYS A 322 -10.53 -31.63 16.30
N GLU A 323 -11.41 -32.34 15.60
CA GLU A 323 -11.16 -32.76 14.22
C GLU A 323 -11.19 -31.56 13.27
N ALA A 324 -12.16 -30.66 13.42
CA ALA A 324 -12.21 -29.41 12.66
C ALA A 324 -10.98 -28.52 12.90
N GLU A 325 -10.57 -28.34 14.17
CA GLU A 325 -9.33 -27.62 14.53
C GLU A 325 -8.11 -28.14 13.77
N LYS A 326 -7.94 -29.48 13.72
CA LYS A 326 -6.83 -30.11 12.99
C LYS A 326 -6.87 -29.86 11.48
N GLU A 327 -8.06 -29.89 10.86
CA GLU A 327 -8.17 -29.59 9.43
C GLU A 327 -7.86 -28.12 9.13
N PHE A 328 -8.26 -27.18 10.00
CA PHE A 328 -7.87 -25.78 9.87
C PHE A 328 -6.36 -25.58 10.07
N GLU A 329 -5.76 -26.20 11.10
CA GLU A 329 -4.31 -26.17 11.36
C GLU A 329 -3.51 -26.68 10.15
N LYS A 330 -3.93 -27.82 9.59
CA LYS A 330 -3.32 -28.41 8.40
C LYS A 330 -3.42 -27.48 7.19
N GLN A 331 -4.57 -26.84 6.99
CA GLN A 331 -4.79 -25.91 5.89
C GLN A 331 -3.89 -24.67 6.01
N VAL A 332 -3.82 -24.04 7.19
CA VAL A 332 -2.91 -22.89 7.44
C VAL A 332 -1.44 -23.32 7.29
N THR A 333 -1.07 -24.47 7.84
CA THR A 333 0.29 -25.04 7.70
C THR A 333 0.69 -25.21 6.25
N ARG A 334 -0.22 -25.73 5.41
CA ARG A 334 0.04 -25.91 3.97
C ARG A 334 0.28 -24.57 3.29
N ARG A 335 -0.54 -23.56 3.56
CA ARG A 335 -0.41 -22.21 2.96
C ARG A 335 0.91 -21.55 3.38
N ILE A 336 1.26 -21.60 4.67
CA ILE A 336 2.51 -21.06 5.19
C ILE A 336 3.73 -21.75 4.57
N LYS A 337 3.73 -23.08 4.50
CA LYS A 337 4.83 -23.82 3.83
C LYS A 337 4.96 -23.42 2.35
N SER A 338 3.84 -23.22 1.67
CA SER A 338 3.83 -22.78 0.27
C SER A 338 4.45 -21.40 0.10
N VAL A 339 4.06 -20.41 0.92
CA VAL A 339 4.65 -19.07 0.80
C VAL A 339 6.12 -19.07 1.20
N MET A 340 6.51 -19.82 2.24
CA MET A 340 7.92 -19.94 2.63
C MET A 340 8.78 -20.56 1.53
N HIS A 341 8.25 -21.54 0.79
CA HIS A 341 8.94 -22.08 -0.38
C HIS A 341 9.19 -21.00 -1.43
N LYS A 342 8.18 -20.19 -1.77
CA LYS A 342 8.32 -19.05 -2.69
C LYS A 342 9.38 -18.06 -2.19
N LEU A 343 9.34 -17.69 -0.91
CA LEU A 343 10.27 -16.72 -0.33
C LEU A 343 11.72 -17.24 -0.27
N GLN A 344 11.94 -18.50 0.13
CA GLN A 344 13.29 -19.04 0.32
C GLN A 344 13.90 -19.67 -0.94
N SER A 345 13.09 -20.25 -1.82
CA SER A 345 13.58 -21.03 -2.97
C SER A 345 13.42 -20.29 -4.30
N GLU A 346 12.26 -19.68 -4.54
CA GLU A 346 11.95 -19.01 -5.82
C GLU A 346 12.52 -17.59 -5.86
N TYR A 347 12.11 -16.74 -4.92
CA TYR A 347 12.45 -15.32 -4.90
C TYR A 347 13.72 -15.01 -4.10
N LYS A 348 14.03 -15.84 -3.10
CA LYS A 348 15.19 -15.69 -2.19
C LYS A 348 15.23 -14.30 -1.53
N VAL A 349 14.11 -13.93 -0.91
CA VAL A 349 13.95 -12.65 -0.22
C VAL A 349 13.24 -12.83 1.12
N ASP A 350 13.67 -12.06 2.11
CA ASP A 350 12.93 -11.94 3.37
C ASP A 350 11.98 -10.73 3.33
N VAL A 351 10.70 -11.02 3.15
CA VAL A 351 9.62 -10.02 3.23
C VAL A 351 8.69 -10.28 4.43
N ALA A 352 9.04 -11.24 5.28
CA ALA A 352 8.27 -11.64 6.47
C ALA A 352 8.92 -11.14 7.78
N GLY A 353 10.04 -10.42 7.70
CA GLY A 353 10.65 -9.70 8.82
C GLY A 353 11.58 -10.54 9.70
N PHE A 354 12.07 -11.68 9.21
CA PHE A 354 12.99 -12.53 9.97
C PHE A 354 14.32 -11.81 10.30
N GLY A 355 14.81 -10.99 9.38
CA GLY A 355 16.02 -10.18 9.54
C GLY A 355 15.86 -9.14 10.62
N ASP A 356 14.66 -8.58 10.77
CA ASP A 356 14.35 -7.62 11.84
C ASP A 356 14.38 -8.29 13.21
N HIS A 357 13.81 -9.50 13.32
CA HIS A 357 13.92 -10.30 14.53
C HIS A 357 15.38 -10.63 14.89
N LEU A 358 16.19 -11.03 13.91
CA LEU A 358 17.62 -11.28 14.13
C LEU A 358 18.37 -10.00 14.54
N HIS A 359 18.06 -8.87 13.90
CA HIS A 359 18.65 -7.57 14.20
C HIS A 359 18.38 -7.15 15.65
N ILE A 360 17.13 -7.31 16.11
CA ILE A 360 16.69 -6.93 17.45
C ILE A 360 17.25 -7.90 18.50
N GLU A 361 17.13 -9.21 18.29
CA GLU A 361 17.50 -10.22 19.30
C GLU A 361 19.00 -10.51 19.36
N LYS A 362 19.71 -10.44 18.22
CA LYS A 362 21.13 -10.82 18.06
C LYS A 362 21.90 -9.82 17.18
N PRO A 363 22.02 -8.55 17.58
CA PRO A 363 22.62 -7.48 16.76
C PRO A 363 24.07 -7.76 16.32
N GLN A 364 24.86 -8.47 17.11
CA GLN A 364 26.24 -8.83 16.75
C GLN A 364 26.31 -9.85 15.61
N VAL A 365 25.34 -10.77 15.55
CA VAL A 365 25.23 -11.75 14.46
C VAL A 365 24.72 -11.04 13.21
N TRP A 366 23.70 -10.19 13.36
CA TRP A 366 23.15 -9.37 12.27
C TRP A 366 24.23 -8.58 11.53
N LYS A 367 25.13 -7.91 12.26
CA LYS A 367 26.24 -7.13 11.66
C LYS A 367 27.10 -7.94 10.68
N LYS A 368 27.19 -9.26 10.85
CA LYS A 368 27.98 -10.16 9.99
C LYS A 368 27.23 -10.64 8.75
N VAL A 369 25.90 -10.61 8.76
CA VAL A 369 25.07 -11.20 7.69
C VAL A 369 24.23 -10.17 6.92
N LYS A 370 24.09 -8.95 7.44
CA LYS A 370 23.20 -7.89 6.90
C LYS A 370 23.43 -7.57 5.42
N ASP A 371 24.67 -7.65 4.94
CA ASP A 371 25.01 -7.21 3.57
C ASP A 371 24.59 -8.24 2.51
N ASP A 372 24.32 -9.49 2.91
CA ASP A 372 23.89 -10.59 2.04
C ASP A 372 22.69 -11.34 2.67
N TRP A 373 21.83 -10.60 3.38
CA TRP A 373 20.79 -11.16 4.23
C TRP A 373 19.84 -12.08 3.46
N ASP A 374 19.31 -11.62 2.33
CA ASP A 374 18.33 -12.34 1.52
C ASP A 374 18.84 -13.71 1.05
N TYR A 375 20.12 -13.79 0.65
CA TYR A 375 20.75 -15.06 0.28
C TYR A 375 20.94 -15.99 1.49
N LYS A 376 21.34 -15.45 2.64
CA LYS A 376 21.47 -16.25 3.88
C LYS A 376 20.12 -16.77 4.35
N PHE A 377 19.10 -15.91 4.39
CA PHE A 377 17.72 -16.25 4.71
C PHE A 377 17.19 -17.41 3.88
N SER A 378 17.50 -17.43 2.58
CA SER A 378 17.13 -18.49 1.64
C SER A 378 17.56 -19.90 2.07
N LYS A 379 18.55 -20.03 2.97
CA LYS A 379 19.09 -21.31 3.45
C LYS A 379 18.81 -21.58 4.93
N ILE A 380 18.29 -20.59 5.66
CA ILE A 380 18.06 -20.70 7.09
C ILE A 380 16.85 -21.62 7.35
N PRO A 381 16.97 -22.63 8.22
CA PRO A 381 15.83 -23.44 8.62
C PRO A 381 14.79 -22.61 9.36
N VAL A 382 13.54 -22.68 8.91
CA VAL A 382 12.38 -22.08 9.58
C VAL A 382 11.38 -23.18 9.91
N THR A 383 11.03 -23.29 11.20
CA THR A 383 10.06 -24.26 11.71
C THR A 383 8.82 -23.56 12.22
N PHE A 384 7.66 -24.24 12.09
CA PHE A 384 6.36 -23.68 12.45
C PHE A 384 5.65 -24.59 13.44
N ASP A 385 5.09 -24.00 14.49
CA ASP A 385 4.13 -24.62 15.41
C ASP A 385 2.84 -23.81 15.33
N ILE A 386 1.77 -24.41 14.82
CA ILE A 386 0.51 -23.72 14.51
C ILE A 386 -0.61 -24.39 15.28
N LYS A 387 -1.28 -23.61 16.11
CA LYS A 387 -2.41 -24.06 16.92
C LYS A 387 -3.63 -23.17 16.70
N LEU A 388 -4.72 -23.75 16.27
CA LEU A 388 -6.01 -23.07 16.15
C LEU A 388 -6.95 -23.62 17.22
N SER A 389 -7.70 -22.73 17.86
CA SER A 389 -8.70 -23.11 18.85
C SER A 389 -10.04 -22.49 18.51
N ILE A 390 -11.07 -23.33 18.47
CA ILE A 390 -12.47 -22.92 18.32
C ILE A 390 -12.99 -22.54 19.71
N THR A 391 -13.50 -21.32 19.87
CA THR A 391 -13.96 -20.80 21.17
C THR A 391 -15.47 -20.66 21.27
N ASP A 392 -16.18 -20.67 20.15
CA ASP A 392 -17.64 -20.54 20.06
C ASP A 392 -18.13 -20.93 18.66
N LEU A 393 -19.41 -21.29 18.57
CA LEU A 393 -20.08 -21.80 17.38
C LEU A 393 -21.06 -20.78 16.77
N GLY A 394 -20.89 -19.49 17.09
CA GLY A 394 -21.88 -18.46 16.75
C GLY A 394 -23.15 -18.56 17.61
N SER A 395 -24.29 -18.16 17.06
CA SER A 395 -25.61 -18.20 17.73
C SER A 395 -26.24 -19.60 17.77
N SER A 396 -25.54 -20.64 17.33
CA SER A 396 -26.02 -22.03 17.29
C SER A 396 -26.10 -22.71 18.66
N ALA A 397 -25.94 -21.95 19.75
CA ALA A 397 -25.95 -22.44 21.13
C ALA A 397 -27.07 -21.79 21.97
N GLU A 398 -28.26 -21.66 21.39
CA GLU A 398 -29.52 -21.46 22.13
C GLU A 398 -30.42 -22.70 22.04
#